data_AF-A0A0G1G7H1-F1
#
_entry.id   AF-A0A0G1G7H1-F1
#
_cell.length_a   1.000
_cell.length_b   1.000
_cell.length_c   1.000
_cell.angle_alpha   90.00
_cell.angle_beta   90.00
_cell.angle_gamma   90.00
#
_symmetry.space_group_name_H-M   'P 1'
#
loop_
_entity.id
_entity.type
_entity.pdbx_description
1 polymer ?
#
loop_
_entity_poly.entity_id
_entity_poly.type
_entity_poly.pdbx_seq_one_letter_code
_entity_poly.pdbx_strand_id
1 'polypeptide(L)' 'MSEKIDVSGEGLCLHEVGNRDCQEGWCGNFYPKSCECGGLIHADFGDEDSDCNYWLYKKCDKCGERS' A
#
# COMPACT_ATOMS: atom_id res chain seq x y z
N MET A 1 5.49 -11.45 -15.73
CA MET A 1 6.24 -10.94 -14.56
C MET A 1 5.25 -10.13 -13.76
N SER A 2 5.09 -10.40 -12.47
CA SER A 2 4.19 -9.60 -11.62
C SER A 2 4.84 -8.24 -11.31
N GLU A 3 4.12 -7.16 -11.55
CA GLU A 3 4.56 -5.82 -11.15
C GLU A 3 4.34 -5.65 -9.65
N LYS A 4 5.30 -5.01 -8.97
CA LYS A 4 5.24 -4.73 -7.53
C LYS A 4 5.40 -3.25 -7.29
N ILE A 5 4.65 -2.71 -6.33
CA ILE A 5 4.74 -1.32 -5.90
C ILE A 5 5.21 -1.25 -4.45
N ASP A 6 6.00 -0.21 -4.19
CA ASP A 6 6.30 0.22 -2.85
C ASP A 6 5.31 1.34 -2.44
N VAL A 7 4.56 1.05 -1.38
CA VAL A 7 3.47 1.90 -0.88
C VAL A 7 3.99 2.93 0.10
N SER A 8 4.85 2.51 1.03
CA SER A 8 5.42 3.36 2.08
C SER A 8 6.46 4.35 1.54
N GLY A 9 7.10 4.07 0.41
CA GLY A 9 8.23 4.87 -0.08
C GLY A 9 9.57 4.39 0.49
N GLU A 10 9.55 3.41 1.39
CA GLU A 10 10.72 2.95 2.15
C GLU A 10 11.25 1.61 1.65
N GLY A 11 10.54 0.94 0.73
CA GLY A 11 10.94 -0.34 0.16
C GLY A 11 10.83 -1.52 1.14
N LEU A 12 10.11 -1.35 2.25
CA LEU A 12 9.97 -2.34 3.31
C LEU A 12 9.05 -3.50 2.91
N CYS A 13 7.94 -3.21 2.26
CA CYS A 13 6.95 -4.19 1.81
C CYS A 13 6.54 -3.92 0.36
N LEU A 14 6.64 -4.95 -0.49
CA LEU A 14 6.35 -4.86 -1.92
C LEU A 14 5.00 -5.49 -2.24
N HIS A 15 4.04 -4.65 -2.61
CA HIS A 15 2.67 -5.07 -2.91
C HIS A 15 2.53 -5.43 -4.38
N GLU A 16 1.90 -6.56 -4.69
CA GLU A 16 1.66 -6.97 -6.08
C GLU A 16 0.52 -6.16 -6.71
N VAL A 17 0.80 -5.53 -7.85
CA VAL A 17 -0.15 -4.69 -8.59
C VAL A 17 -1.35 -5.52 -9.02
N GLY A 18 -2.56 -5.02 -8.75
CA GLY A 18 -3.81 -5.69 -9.10
C GLY A 18 -4.14 -6.89 -8.22
N ASN A 19 -3.34 -7.20 -7.19
CA ASN A 19 -3.65 -8.29 -6.27
C ASN A 19 -4.70 -7.86 -5.24
N ARG A 20 -5.94 -8.33 -5.44
CA ARG A 20 -7.08 -8.09 -4.55
C ARG A 20 -6.99 -8.78 -3.19
N ASP A 21 -6.16 -9.81 -3.06
CA ASP A 21 -5.94 -10.55 -1.83
C ASP A 21 -4.51 -10.31 -1.32
N CYS A 22 -4.05 -9.06 -1.44
CA CYS A 22 -2.72 -8.70 -0.96
C CYS A 22 -2.68 -8.83 0.57
N GLN A 23 -1.87 -9.75 1.09
CA GLN A 23 -1.67 -9.96 2.54
C GLN A 23 -0.47 -9.17 3.07
N GLU A 24 0.20 -8.39 2.22
CA GLU A 24 1.38 -7.61 2.58
C GLU A 24 0.99 -6.38 3.41
N GLY A 25 1.79 -6.04 4.41
CA GLY A 25 1.58 -4.86 5.24
C GLY A 25 0.18 -4.78 5.85
N TRP A 26 -0.53 -3.68 5.60
CA TRP A 26 -1.90 -3.46 6.09
C TRP A 26 -2.97 -3.88 5.07
N CYS A 27 -2.56 -4.44 3.93
CA CYS A 27 -3.49 -5.04 2.98
C CYS A 27 -4.17 -6.28 3.53
N GLY A 28 -3.54 -7.12 4.36
CA GLY A 28 -4.23 -8.29 4.92
C GLY A 28 -5.45 -8.01 5.81
N ASN A 29 -5.70 -6.74 6.19
CA ASN A 29 -6.71 -6.38 7.18
C ASN A 29 -7.87 -5.53 6.61
N PHE A 30 -7.56 -4.43 5.90
CA PHE A 30 -8.58 -3.49 5.41
C PHE A 30 -8.36 -3.01 3.96
N TYR A 31 -7.29 -3.45 3.32
CA TYR A 31 -6.91 -3.12 1.95
C TYR A 31 -6.78 -4.43 1.16
N PRO A 32 -6.41 -4.45 -0.12
CA PRO A 32 -6.53 -3.35 -1.07
C PRO A 32 -7.97 -2.86 -1.23
N LYS A 33 -8.17 -1.55 -1.36
CA LYS A 33 -9.48 -0.94 -1.69
C LYS A 33 -9.56 -0.53 -3.14
N SER A 34 -10.76 -0.45 -3.71
CA SER A 34 -10.93 0.09 -5.06
C SER A 34 -10.60 1.59 -5.12
N CYS A 35 -9.71 1.98 -6.03
CA CYS A 35 -9.47 3.37 -6.39
C CYS A 35 -10.43 3.81 -7.50
N GLU A 36 -10.80 5.09 -7.54
CA GLU A 36 -11.67 5.66 -8.58
C GLU A 36 -11.08 5.55 -9.99
N CYS A 37 -9.74 5.49 -10.12
CA CYS A 37 -9.07 5.25 -11.41
C CYS A 37 -9.21 3.81 -11.94
N GLY A 38 -9.87 2.93 -11.17
CA GLY A 38 -10.01 1.50 -11.45
C GLY A 38 -8.77 0.67 -11.12
N GLY A 39 -7.88 1.18 -10.26
CA GLY A 39 -6.79 0.44 -9.64
C GLY A 39 -7.13 -0.02 -8.22
N LEU A 40 -6.15 -0.56 -7.50
CA LEU A 40 -6.26 -0.91 -6.08
C LEU A 40 -5.39 0.01 -5.23
N ILE A 41 -5.95 0.52 -4.15
CA ILE A 41 -5.26 1.27 -3.10
C ILE A 41 -4.67 0.24 -2.15
N HIS A 42 -3.35 0.14 -2.09
CA HIS A 42 -2.63 -0.66 -1.11
C HIS A 42 -2.25 0.21 0.09
N ALA A 43 -2.02 -0.43 1.24
CA ALA A 43 -1.66 0.25 2.47
C ALA A 43 -0.53 -0.46 3.22
N ASP A 44 0.35 0.33 3.82
CA ASP A 44 1.53 -0.13 4.54
C ASP A 44 1.85 0.80 5.72
N PHE A 45 2.54 0.28 6.73
CA PHE A 45 3.04 1.12 7.81
C PHE A 45 4.36 1.78 7.39
N GLY A 46 4.46 3.07 7.69
CA GLY A 46 5.75 3.74 7.75
C GLY A 46 6.55 3.36 8.98
N ASP A 47 7.83 3.71 8.97
CA ASP A 47 8.66 3.66 10.18
C ASP A 47 8.01 4.43 11.34
N GLU A 48 8.31 3.96 12.54
CA GLU A 48 7.88 4.59 13.78
C GLU A 48 8.62 5.92 13.94
N ASP A 49 7.90 7.05 13.98
CA ASP A 49 8.55 8.32 14.33
C ASP A 49 8.99 8.31 15.80
N SER A 50 9.88 9.23 16.21
CA SER A 50 10.44 9.29 17.58
C SER A 50 9.40 9.43 18.70
N ASP A 51 8.14 9.68 18.36
CA ASP A 51 6.99 9.79 19.26
C ASP A 51 6.09 8.53 19.25
N CYS A 52 6.58 7.40 18.73
CA CYS A 52 5.84 6.13 18.58
C CYS A 52 4.57 6.24 17.73
N ASN A 53 4.54 7.20 16.79
CA ASN A 53 3.42 7.38 15.89
C ASN A 53 3.63 6.56 14.61
N TYR A 54 2.69 5.65 14.32
CA TYR A 54 2.66 4.91 13.07
C TYR A 54 1.88 5.69 12.01
N TRP A 55 2.51 5.94 10.86
CA TRP A 55 1.84 6.53 9.71
C TRP A 55 1.37 5.43 8.77
N LEU A 56 0.09 5.43 8.41
CA LEU A 56 -0.45 4.52 7.41
C LEU A 56 -0.29 5.14 6.03
N TYR A 57 0.68 4.65 5.26
CA TYR A 57 0.85 5.03 3.87
C TYR A 57 -0.15 4.29 3.01
N LYS A 58 -0.86 5.02 2.14
CA LYS A 58 -1.80 4.46 1.17
C LYS A 58 -1.38 4.91 -0.21
N LYS A 59 -1.39 4.00 -1.19
CA LYS A 59 -1.00 4.31 -2.56
C LYS A 59 -1.77 3.45 -3.54
N CYS A 60 -2.32 4.07 -4.57
CA CYS A 60 -2.92 3.33 -5.68
C CYS A 60 -1.85 2.72 -6.60
N ASP A 61 -2.04 1.46 -6.95
CA ASP A 61 -1.18 0.70 -7.87
C ASP A 61 -1.20 1.18 -9.33
N LYS A 62 -2.22 1.96 -9.71
CA LYS A 62 -2.45 2.37 -11.09
C LYS A 62 -2.22 3.86 -11.33
N CYS A 63 -2.84 4.72 -10.53
CA CYS A 63 -2.67 6.18 -10.68
C CYS A 63 -1.56 6.73 -9.77
N GLY A 64 -1.06 5.96 -8.81
CA GLY A 64 -0.07 6.43 -7.83
C GLY A 64 -0.62 7.41 -6.80
N GLU A 65 -1.93 7.68 -6.79
CA GLU A 65 -2.56 8.60 -5.84
C GLU A 65 -2.33 8.11 -4.41
N ARG A 66 -1.89 9.03 -3.55
CA ARG A 66 -1.69 8.80 -2.12
C ARG A 66 -2.86 9.45 -1.37
N SER A 67 -3.54 8.67 -0.54
CA SER A 67 -4.71 9.09 0.24
C SER A 67 -4.36 9.22 1.71
#